data_AF-A0A531MSA9-F1
#
_entry.id   AF-A0A531MSA9-F1
#
_cell.length_a   1.000
_cell.length_b   1.000
_cell.length_c   1.000
_cell.angle_alpha   90.00
_cell.angle_beta   90.00
_cell.angle_gamma   90.00
#
_symmetry.space_group_name_H-M   'P 1'
#
loop_
_entity.id
_entity.type
_entity.pdbx_description
1 polymer ?
#
loop_
_entity_poly.entity_id
_entity_poly.type
_entity_poly.pdbx_seq_one_letter_code
_entity_poly.pdbx_strand_id
1 'polypeptide(L)' 'MKHLSRTASLGVALAFFTALTPALADGVAYINKGLVGVGRIPADQRDKFGETFGSGSGMAIDTSGWTHDAGTYKGSPWL' A
#
# COMPACT_ATOMS: atom_id res chain seq x y z
N MET A 1 3.29 31.58 -20.79
CA MET A 1 3.24 30.14 -20.45
C MET A 1 4.58 29.57 -19.95
N LYS A 2 5.35 30.27 -19.09
CA LYS A 2 6.67 29.80 -18.60
C LYS A 2 6.76 29.60 -17.07
N HIS A 3 5.71 29.97 -16.31
CA HIS A 3 5.71 29.91 -14.84
C HIS A 3 4.94 28.71 -14.27
N LEU A 4 4.12 28.05 -15.08
CA LEU A 4 3.26 26.94 -14.62
C LEU A 4 4.07 25.65 -14.34
N SER A 5 5.19 25.46 -15.05
CA SER A 5 6.03 24.25 -14.95
C SER A 5 6.91 24.20 -13.70
N ARG A 6 7.19 25.36 -13.07
CA ARG A 6 8.04 25.47 -11.87
C ARG A 6 7.30 25.17 -10.57
N THR A 7 6.01 25.48 -10.50
CA THR A 7 5.19 25.22 -9.30
C THR A 7 4.82 23.75 -9.18
N ALA A 8 4.55 23.08 -10.31
CA ALA A 8 4.24 21.64 -10.33
C ALA A 8 5.44 20.76 -9.90
N SER A 9 6.67 21.18 -10.20
CA SER A 9 7.88 20.43 -9.87
C SER A 9 8.26 20.52 -8.39
N LEU A 10 7.97 21.63 -7.69
CA LEU A 10 8.16 21.74 -6.23
C LEU A 10 7.12 20.91 -5.45
N GLY A 11 5.86 20.88 -5.90
CA GLY A 11 4.80 20.13 -5.22
C GLY A 11 5.02 18.61 -5.23
N VAL A 12 5.50 18.07 -6.34
CA VAL A 12 5.85 16.64 -6.46
C VAL A 12 7.09 16.28 -5.63
N ALA A 13 8.08 17.17 -5.56
CA ALA A 13 9.29 16.94 -4.77
C ALA A 13 9.00 16.92 -3.24
N LEU A 14 8.05 17.74 -2.77
CA LEU A 14 7.69 17.80 -1.35
C LEU A 14 6.89 16.57 -0.89
N ALA A 15 6.05 16.00 -1.76
CA ALA A 15 5.28 14.80 -1.48
C ALA A 15 6.12 13.51 -1.42
N PHE A 16 7.30 13.48 -2.05
CA PHE A 16 8.23 12.35 -1.97
C PHE A 16 9.08 12.36 -0.69
N PHE A 17 9.38 13.52 -0.10
CA PHE A 17 10.29 13.64 1.05
C PHE A 17 9.64 13.20 2.38
N THR A 18 8.32 13.29 2.52
CA THR A 18 7.63 12.90 3.77
C THR A 18 7.52 11.39 3.98
N ALA A 19 7.77 10.57 2.95
CA ALA A 19 7.68 9.10 3.04
C ALA A 19 8.89 8.43 3.73
N LEU A 20 10.02 9.13 3.92
CA LEU A 20 11.24 8.52 4.49
C LEU A 20 11.39 8.68 6.01
N THR A 21 10.50 9.41 6.68
CA THR A 21 10.54 9.55 8.15
C THR A 21 9.92 8.32 8.82
N PRO A 22 10.65 7.57 9.65
CA PRO A 22 10.04 6.47 10.40
C PRO A 22 8.97 7.01 11.36
N ALA A 23 7.79 6.39 11.37
CA ALA A 23 6.79 6.61 12.41
C ALA A 23 7.23 5.87 13.67
N LEU A 24 7.28 6.58 14.79
CA LEU A 24 7.63 6.00 16.09
C LEU A 24 6.34 5.65 16.84
N ALA A 25 6.15 4.38 17.18
CA ALA A 25 5.07 3.91 18.04
C ALA A 25 5.55 2.70 18.85
N ASP A 26 5.16 2.61 20.12
CA ASP A 26 5.49 1.48 21.01
C ASP A 26 6.99 1.15 21.13
N GLY A 27 7.86 2.16 21.01
CA GLY A 27 9.32 1.96 21.00
C GLY A 27 9.87 1.35 19.71
N VAL A 28 9.04 1.20 18.68
CA VAL A 28 9.36 0.65 17.38
C VAL A 28 9.36 1.75 16.32
N ALA A 29 10.34 1.70 15.41
CA ALA A 29 10.42 2.58 14.25
C ALA A 29 9.82 1.89 13.02
N TYR A 30 8.67 2.39 12.56
CA TYR A 30 7.97 1.92 11.38
C TYR A 30 8.38 2.73 10.16
N ILE A 31 9.10 2.11 9.23
CA ILE A 31 9.48 2.75 7.97
C ILE A 31 8.42 2.46 6.92
N ASN A 32 7.69 3.49 6.49
CA ASN A 32 6.84 3.38 5.31
C ASN A 32 7.74 3.26 4.06
N LYS A 33 7.68 2.13 3.35
CA LYS A 33 8.50 1.90 2.15
C LYS A 33 7.87 2.45 0.87
N GLY A 34 6.72 3.13 0.96
CA GLY A 34 5.99 3.64 -0.19
C GLY A 34 5.54 2.56 -1.19
N LEU A 35 5.55 1.28 -0.79
CA LEU A 35 5.17 0.17 -1.67
C LEU A 35 3.64 0.12 -1.75
N VAL A 36 3.11 0.55 -2.89
CA VAL A 36 1.67 0.60 -3.15
C VAL A 36 1.34 -0.34 -4.31
N GLY A 37 0.45 -1.30 -4.06
CA GLY A 37 -0.18 -2.13 -5.08
C GLY A 37 -1.62 -1.68 -5.31
N VAL A 38 -2.07 -1.69 -6.56
CA VAL A 38 -3.46 -1.40 -6.93
C VAL A 38 -4.00 -2.56 -7.75
N GLY A 39 -5.18 -3.05 -7.37
CA GLY A 39 -5.89 -4.12 -8.06
C GLY A 39 -7.40 -3.90 -8.04
N ARG A 40 -8.12 -4.72 -8.80
CA ARG A 40 -9.58 -4.78 -8.75
C ARG A 40 -9.99 -6.11 -8.15
N ILE A 41 -11.02 -6.07 -7.31
CA ILE A 41 -11.66 -7.25 -6.74
C ILE A 41 -13.11 -7.23 -7.24
N PRO A 42 -13.64 -8.35 -7.78
CA PRO A 42 -15.06 -8.44 -8.11
C PRO A 42 -15.95 -8.12 -6.90
N ALA A 43 -17.07 -7.43 -7.11
CA ALA A 43 -17.95 -7.02 -6.01
C ALA A 43 -18.61 -8.19 -5.27
N ASP A 44 -18.67 -9.36 -5.92
CA ASP A 44 -19.22 -10.61 -5.38
C ASP A 44 -18.11 -11.60 -4.94
N GLN A 45 -16.84 -11.17 -4.95
CA GLN A 45 -15.73 -11.99 -4.49
C GLN A 45 -15.97 -12.45 -3.05
N ARG A 46 -15.89 -13.76 -2.84
CA ARG A 46 -16.01 -14.37 -1.52
C ARG A 46 -14.64 -14.65 -0.92
N ASP A 47 -14.53 -14.49 0.39
CA ASP A 47 -13.38 -14.96 1.14
C ASP A 47 -13.46 -16.48 1.42
N LYS A 48 -12.48 -17.00 2.19
CA LYS A 48 -12.43 -18.43 2.55
C LYS A 48 -13.58 -18.87 3.46
N PHE A 49 -14.33 -17.94 4.07
CA PHE A 49 -15.47 -18.20 4.95
C PHE A 49 -16.82 -18.05 4.23
N GLY A 50 -16.83 -17.55 2.99
CA GLY A 50 -18.02 -17.37 2.16
C GLY A 50 -18.65 -15.98 2.27
N GLU A 51 -18.00 -15.04 2.97
CA GLU A 51 -18.48 -13.66 3.11
C GLU A 51 -18.07 -12.82 1.89
N THR A 52 -18.89 -11.81 1.54
CA THR A 52 -18.49 -10.86 0.48
C THR A 52 -17.31 -10.03 0.98
N PHE A 53 -16.27 -9.91 0.17
CA PHE A 53 -15.10 -9.10 0.47
C PHE A 53 -15.49 -7.60 0.53
N GLY A 54 -15.80 -7.09 1.72
CA GLY A 54 -16.52 -5.81 1.89
C GLY A 54 -15.88 -4.77 2.81
N SER A 55 -14.85 -5.11 3.59
CA SER A 55 -14.16 -4.16 4.49
C SER A 55 -12.66 -4.43 4.52
N GLY A 56 -11.85 -3.39 4.31
CA GLY A 56 -10.38 -3.47 4.33
C GLY A 56 -9.73 -2.88 5.58
N SER A 57 -10.53 -2.44 6.55
CA SER A 57 -10.02 -1.84 7.79
C SER A 57 -9.31 -2.92 8.62
N GLY A 58 -8.00 -2.79 8.80
CA GLY A 58 -7.19 -3.77 9.53
C GLY A 58 -6.67 -4.94 8.69
N MET A 59 -6.82 -4.90 7.36
CA MET A 59 -6.27 -5.93 6.48
C MET A 59 -4.74 -5.96 6.59
N ALA A 60 -4.21 -7.08 7.03
CA ALA A 60 -2.78 -7.37 7.07
C ALA A 60 -2.48 -8.54 6.12
N ILE A 61 -1.23 -8.69 5.69
CA ILE A 61 -0.81 -9.83 4.88
C ILE A 61 -0.13 -10.88 5.76
N ASP A 62 -0.34 -12.16 5.46
CA ASP A 62 0.56 -13.20 5.94
C ASP A 62 1.89 -13.07 5.19
N THR A 63 2.89 -12.49 5.87
CA THR A 63 4.22 -12.26 5.31
C THR A 63 4.99 -13.55 5.09
N SER A 64 4.66 -14.64 5.79
CA SER A 64 5.34 -15.92 5.66
C SER A 64 5.00 -16.64 4.35
N GLY A 65 3.76 -16.48 3.88
CA GLY A 65 3.28 -16.99 2.60
C GLY A 65 3.43 -16.01 1.42
N TRP A 66 3.99 -14.82 1.66
CA TRP A 66 4.10 -13.80 0.63
C TRP A 66 5.27 -14.08 -0.31
N THR A 67 4.97 -14.20 -1.61
CA THR A 67 5.96 -14.51 -2.64
C THR A 67 5.88 -13.49 -3.78
N HIS A 68 7.02 -13.27 -4.44
CA HIS A 68 7.13 -12.46 -5.64
C HIS A 68 7.61 -13.33 -6.80
N ASP A 69 6.86 -13.37 -7.89
CA ASP A 69 7.19 -14.14 -9.08
C ASP A 69 6.83 -13.34 -10.34
N ALA A 70 7.78 -13.21 -11.26
CA ALA A 70 7.63 -12.55 -12.55
C ALA A 70 6.88 -11.19 -12.53
N GLY A 71 7.12 -10.35 -11.51
CA GLY A 71 6.48 -9.04 -11.35
C GLY A 71 5.09 -9.06 -10.68
N THR A 72 4.65 -10.23 -10.22
CA THR A 72 3.41 -10.43 -9.47
C THR A 72 3.71 -10.79 -8.03
N TYR A 73 2.90 -10.30 -7.11
CA TYR A 73 2.90 -10.75 -5.71
C TYR A 73 1.76 -11.71 -5.47
N LYS A 74 2.03 -12.79 -4.72
CA LYS A 74 1.04 -13.78 -4.30
C LYS A 74 1.13 -13.98 -2.80
N GLY A 75 -0.02 -14.08 -2.15
CA GLY A 75 -0.14 -14.34 -0.72
C GLY A 75 -1.59 -14.25 -0.28
N SER A 76 -1.81 -14.43 1.02
CA SER A 76 -3.14 -14.30 1.62
C SER A 76 -3.17 -13.13 2.60
N PRO A 77 -4.29 -12.39 2.66
CA PRO A 77 -4.53 -11.52 3.81
C PRO A 77 -4.79 -12.36 5.07
N TRP A 78 -4.50 -11.79 6.23
CA TRP A 78 -5.06 -12.23 7.51
C TRP A 78 -6.54 -11.87 7.51
N LEU A 79 -7.38 -12.90 7.40
CA LEU A 79 -8.83 -12.87 7.58
C LEU A 79 -9.20 -13.99 8.56
#